data_AF-A0A357MQJ8-F1
#
_entry.id   AF-A0A357MQJ8-F1
#
_cell.length_a   1.000
_cell.length_b   1.000
_cell.length_c   1.000
_cell.angle_alpha   90.00
_cell.angle_beta   90.00
_cell.angle_gamma   90.00
#
_symmetry.space_group_name_H-M   'P 1'
#
loop_
_entity.id
_entity.type
_entity.pdbx_description
1 polymer ?
#
loop_
_entity_poly.entity_id
_entity_poly.type
_entity_poly.pdbx_seq_one_letter_code
_entity_poly.pdbx_strand_id
1 'polypeptide(L)'
;MALWGLCFYDNFIDEHKPSLARFVDHILHSLSIMGENHVGIGTDFDGVEPGAFMAIPHPGKINKLWEKLDKAEVSSKVISKIAHENFLRLMA
;
A
#
# COMPACT_ATOMS: atom_id res chain seq x y z
N MET A 1 -6.57 -8.95 16.83
CA MET A 1 -5.51 -8.08 16.27
C MET A 1 -5.83 -7.87 14.80
N ALA A 2 -6.06 -6.64 14.34
CA ALA A 2 -6.46 -6.37 12.95
C ALA A 2 -5.29 -5.77 12.14
N LEU A 3 -5.23 -6.06 10.85
CA LEU A 3 -4.31 -5.47 9.87
C LEU A 3 -5.10 -5.18 8.60
N TRP A 4 -4.88 -4.00 8.02
CA TRP A 4 -5.48 -3.63 6.73
C TRP A 4 -4.41 -3.68 5.64
N GLY A 5 -4.59 -4.59 4.67
CA GLY A 5 -3.82 -4.60 3.43
C GLY A 5 -4.46 -3.67 2.39
N LEU A 6 -3.79 -2.58 2.01
CA LEU A 6 -4.31 -1.66 1.00
C LEU A 6 -4.13 -2.25 -0.41
N CYS A 7 -5.17 -2.11 -1.24
CA CYS A 7 -5.26 -2.68 -2.59
C CYS A 7 -4.81 -1.69 -3.67
N PHE A 8 -4.10 -2.20 -4.69
CA PHE A 8 -3.59 -1.37 -5.79
C PHE A 8 -4.63 -1.02 -6.85
N TYR A 9 -5.82 -1.62 -6.79
CA TYR A 9 -6.88 -1.45 -7.77
C TYR A 9 -7.43 -0.02 -7.79
N ASP A 10 -7.52 0.56 -8.99
CA ASP A 10 -7.96 1.95 -9.21
C ASP A 10 -9.27 2.34 -8.52
N ASN A 11 -10.29 1.49 -8.62
CA ASN A 11 -11.61 1.75 -8.06
C ASN A 11 -11.61 1.91 -6.53
N PHE A 12 -10.56 1.47 -5.84
CA PHE A 12 -10.38 1.68 -4.40
C PHE A 12 -9.46 2.87 -4.07
N ILE A 13 -8.83 3.47 -5.07
CA ILE A 13 -7.89 4.59 -4.91
C ILE A 13 -8.59 5.92 -5.16
N ASP A 14 -9.18 6.08 -6.34
CA ASP A 14 -9.84 7.33 -6.76
C ASP A 14 -10.75 7.03 -7.95
N GLU A 15 -12.00 7.51 -7.89
CA GLU A 15 -13.04 7.24 -8.90
C GLU A 15 -12.71 7.79 -10.29
N HIS A 16 -11.88 8.83 -10.38
CA HIS A 16 -11.67 9.56 -11.64
C HIS A 16 -10.20 9.69 -12.03
N LYS A 17 -9.30 9.79 -11.05
CA LYS A 17 -7.88 10.06 -11.27
C LYS A 17 -6.99 9.18 -10.36
N PRO A 18 -7.09 7.84 -10.50
CA PRO A 18 -6.27 6.93 -9.73
C PRO A 18 -4.79 7.16 -10.06
N SER A 19 -3.95 7.16 -9.04
CA SER A 19 -2.51 7.34 -9.19
C SER A 19 -1.75 6.75 -8.01
N LEU A 20 -0.45 6.47 -8.20
CA LEU A 20 0.42 6.06 -7.09
C LEU A 20 0.50 7.12 -5.98
N ALA A 21 0.40 8.41 -6.32
CA ALA A 21 0.38 9.47 -5.33
C ALA A 21 -0.89 9.41 -4.47
N ARG A 22 -2.07 9.24 -5.09
CA ARG A 22 -3.33 9.04 -4.35
C ARG A 22 -3.29 7.80 -3.48
N PHE A 23 -2.71 6.70 -3.97
CA PHE A 23 -2.53 5.50 -3.17
C PHE A 23 -1.63 5.74 -1.95
N VAL A 24 -0.57 6.55 -2.09
CA VAL A 24 0.26 6.95 -0.94
C VAL A 24 -0.53 7.79 0.06
N ASP A 25 -1.40 8.69 -0.39
CA ASP A 25 -2.30 9.44 0.50
C ASP A 25 -3.18 8.51 1.34
N HIS A 26 -3.70 7.42 0.74
CA HIS A 26 -4.43 6.38 1.47
C HIS A 26 -3.57 5.70 2.53
N ILE A 27 -2.33 5.31 2.22
CA ILE A 27 -1.41 4.72 3.21
C ILE A 27 -1.16 5.69 4.37
N LEU A 28 -0.87 6.96 4.08
CA LEU A 28 -0.62 7.98 5.10
C LEU A 28 -1.86 8.19 5.98
N HIS A 29 -3.05 8.21 5.40
CA HIS A 29 -4.30 8.28 6.14
C HIS A 29 -4.49 7.04 7.02
N SER A 30 -4.29 5.82 6.50
CA SER A 30 -4.37 4.59 7.27
C SER A 30 -3.38 4.58 8.44
N LEU A 31 -2.15 5.06 8.24
CA LEU A 31 -1.16 5.19 9.31
C LEU A 31 -1.64 6.17 10.39
N SER A 32 -2.23 7.31 10.00
CA SER A 32 -2.74 8.31 10.93
C SER A 32 -3.91 7.80 11.78
N ILE A 33 -4.76 6.92 11.25
CA ILE A 33 -5.96 6.44 11.93
C ILE A 33 -5.69 5.15 12.71
N MET A 34 -4.96 4.21 12.12
CA MET A 34 -4.80 2.86 12.65
C MET A 34 -3.46 2.65 13.37
N GLY A 35 -2.47 3.51 13.11
CA GLY A 35 -1.11 3.35 13.62
C GLY A 35 -0.25 2.37 12.80
N GLU A 36 1.06 2.48 12.94
CA GLU A 36 2.06 1.78 12.12
C GLU A 36 2.02 0.25 12.21
N ASN A 37 1.40 -0.33 13.24
CA ASN A 37 1.31 -1.78 13.44
C ASN A 37 0.09 -2.43 12.75
N HIS A 38 -0.69 -1.65 12.01
CA HIS A 38 -2.00 -2.07 11.51
C HIS A 38 -2.20 -1.81 10.00
N VAL A 39 -1.13 -1.42 9.30
CA VAL A 39 -1.13 -1.13 7.87
C VAL A 39 -0.20 -2.09 7.12
N GLY A 40 -0.66 -2.61 6.00
CA GLY A 40 0.10 -3.46 5.10
C GLY A 40 -0.32 -3.28 3.64
N ILE A 41 0.27 -4.06 2.74
CA ILE A 41 -0.07 -4.08 1.32
C ILE A 41 -0.80 -5.38 0.97
N GLY A 42 -1.96 -5.26 0.35
CA GLY A 42 -2.73 -6.38 -0.22
C GLY A 42 -2.94 -6.13 -1.71
N THR A 43 -1.96 -6.47 -2.53
CA THR A 43 -1.80 -5.91 -3.89
C THR A 43 -2.96 -6.18 -4.84
N ASP A 44 -3.65 -7.30 -4.66
CA ASP A 44 -4.66 -7.85 -5.59
C ASP A 44 -4.12 -7.99 -7.02
N PHE A 45 -2.86 -8.42 -7.13
CA PHE A 45 -2.27 -8.74 -8.44
C PHE A 45 -3.05 -9.89 -9.07
N ASP A 46 -3.31 -9.80 -10.38
CA ASP A 46 -4.08 -10.76 -11.17
C ASP A 46 -5.54 -10.97 -10.72
N GLY A 47 -6.03 -10.18 -9.76
CA GLY A 47 -7.42 -10.22 -9.26
C GLY A 47 -8.37 -9.18 -9.87
N VAL A 48 -7.85 -8.30 -10.74
CA VAL A 48 -8.59 -7.16 -11.31
C VAL A 48 -8.86 -7.35 -12.81
N GLU A 49 -9.76 -6.54 -13.35
CA GLU A 49 -10.12 -6.60 -14.77
C GLU A 49 -8.97 -6.20 -15.71
N PRO A 50 -8.82 -6.86 -16.88
CA PRO A 50 -7.72 -6.58 -17.81
C PRO A 50 -7.69 -5.10 -18.25
N GLY A 51 -6.53 -4.47 -18.09
CA GLY A 51 -6.32 -3.07 -18.47
C GLY A 51 -6.72 -2.04 -17.40
N ALA A 52 -7.23 -2.48 -16.26
CA ALA A 52 -7.42 -1.62 -15.09
C ALA A 52 -6.11 -0.93 -14.69
N PHE A 53 -6.24 0.30 -14.16
CA PHE A 53 -5.09 0.95 -13.55
C PHE A 53 -4.77 0.28 -12.21
N MET A 54 -3.48 0.07 -11.99
CA MET A 54 -2.94 -0.42 -10.73
C MET A 54 -1.89 0.57 -10.22
N ALA A 55 -1.96 0.96 -8.94
CA ALA A 55 -0.99 1.87 -8.33
C ALA A 55 0.46 1.44 -8.60
N ILE A 56 0.70 0.13 -8.54
CA ILE A 56 1.90 -0.54 -9.02
C ILE A 56 1.46 -1.60 -10.02
N PRO A 57 1.78 -1.47 -11.32
CA PRO A 57 1.23 -2.35 -12.36
C PRO A 57 1.94 -3.70 -12.50
N HIS A 58 3.04 -3.92 -11.78
CA HIS A 58 3.80 -5.16 -11.86
C HIS A 58 4.61 -5.38 -10.57
N PRO A 59 4.71 -6.60 -10.03
CA PRO A 59 5.46 -6.88 -8.80
C PRO A 59 6.90 -6.36 -8.83
N GLY A 60 7.60 -6.52 -9.97
CA GLY A 60 8.95 -6.01 -10.18
C GLY A 60 9.11 -4.48 -10.14
N LYS A 61 8.03 -3.71 -9.95
CA LYS A 61 8.05 -2.25 -9.81
C LYS A 61 7.72 -1.77 -8.39
N ILE A 62 7.63 -2.69 -7.42
CA ILE A 62 7.25 -2.37 -6.03
C ILE A 62 8.15 -1.31 -5.39
N ASN A 63 9.43 -1.21 -5.78
CA ASN A 63 10.36 -0.19 -5.27
C ASN A 63 9.85 1.24 -5.47
N LYS A 64 9.03 1.49 -6.50
CA LYS A 64 8.42 2.82 -6.71
C LYS A 64 7.50 3.25 -5.56
N LEU A 65 6.83 2.30 -4.90
CA LEU A 65 6.02 2.58 -3.71
C LEU A 65 6.91 2.97 -2.54
N TRP A 66 7.98 2.23 -2.30
CA TRP A 66 8.93 2.49 -1.22
C TRP A 66 9.61 3.85 -1.38
N GLU A 67 10.08 4.18 -2.58
CA GLU A 67 10.65 5.49 -2.91
C GLU A 67 9.65 6.64 -2.70
N LYS A 68 8.35 6.40 -2.96
CA LYS A 68 7.32 7.41 -2.76
C LYS A 68 6.98 7.62 -1.28
N LEU A 69 6.96 6.56 -0.48
CA LEU A 69 6.76 6.65 0.97
C LEU A 69 7.97 7.31 1.66
N ASP A 70 9.19 6.98 1.22
CA ASP A 70 10.42 7.63 1.70
C ASP A 70 10.40 9.14 1.40
N LYS A 71 10.03 9.53 0.17
CA LYS A 71 9.81 10.95 -0.20
C LYS A 71 8.68 11.63 0.57
N ALA A 72 7.77 10.88 1.15
CA ALA A 72 6.71 11.37 2.03
C ALA A 72 7.13 11.32 3.51
N GLU A 73 8.43 11.17 3.79
CA GLU A 73 9.04 11.16 5.14
C GLU A 73 8.56 10.00 6.03
N VAL A 74 8.06 8.91 5.44
CA VAL A 74 7.76 7.68 6.18
C VAL A 74 9.07 6.97 6.50
N SER A 75 9.37 6.81 7.80
CA SER A 75 10.63 6.17 8.22
C SER A 75 10.80 4.76 7.67
N SER A 76 12.05 4.37 7.40
CA SER A 76 12.40 3.03 6.92
C SER A 76 11.86 1.90 7.82
N LYS A 77 11.83 2.13 9.14
CA LYS A 77 11.23 1.21 10.12
C LYS A 77 9.74 1.00 9.86
N VAL A 78 8.99 2.07 9.58
CA VAL A 78 7.56 1.99 9.26
C VAL A 78 7.34 1.35 7.88
N ILE A 79 8.19 1.66 6.90
CA ILE A 79 8.14 1.01 5.59
C ILE A 79 8.34 -0.51 5.72
N SER A 80 9.30 -0.96 6.54
CA SER A 80 9.51 -2.40 6.82
C SER A 80 8.26 -3.07 7.41
N LYS A 81 7.58 -2.38 8.33
CA LYS A 81 6.31 -2.84 8.91
C LYS A 81 5.21 -3.03 7.88
N ILE A 82 5.02 -2.04 7.02
CA ILE A 82 4.03 -2.07 5.93
C ILE A 82 4.38 -3.17 4.92
N ALA A 83 5.66 -3.33 4.60
CA ALA A 83 6.14 -4.28 3.60
C ALA A 83 5.94 -5.73 4.02
N HIS A 84 6.20 -6.09 5.29
CA HIS A 84 6.04 -7.48 5.74
C HIS A 84 5.88 -7.67 7.25
N GLU A 85 6.52 -6.87 8.12
CA GLU A 85 6.59 -7.23 9.56
C GLU A 85 5.21 -7.30 10.22
N ASN A 86 4.27 -6.45 9.80
CA ASN A 86 2.91 -6.47 10.33
C ASN A 86 2.16 -7.76 9.99
N PHE A 87 2.37 -8.29 8.77
CA PHE A 87 1.82 -9.59 8.36
C PHE A 87 2.52 -10.74 9.09
N LEU A 88 3.86 -10.73 9.17
CA LEU A 88 4.62 -11.76 9.88
C LEU A 88 4.18 -11.88 11.34
N ARG A 89 3.97 -10.75 12.02
CA ARG A 89 3.46 -10.71 13.40
C ARG A 89 2.07 -11.37 13.54
N LEU A 90 1.22 -11.35 12.52
CA LEU A 90 -0.09 -12.01 12.56
C LEU A 90 -0.04 -13.52 12.30
N MET A 91 1.00 -13.99 11.61
CA MET A 91 1.16 -15.40 11.24
C MET A 91 1.95 -16.20 12.28
N ALA A 92 2.56 -15.53 13.26
CA ALA A 92 3.24 -16.13 14.40
C ALA A 92 2.25 -16.42 15.55
#